data_AF-A0A3E5HLL6-F1
#
_entry.id   AF-A0A3E5HLL6-F1
#
_cell.length_a   1.000
_cell.length_b   1.000
_cell.length_c   1.000
_cell.angle_alpha   90.00
_cell.angle_beta   90.00
_cell.angle_gamma   90.00
#
_symmetry.space_group_name_H-M   'P 1'
#
loop_
_entity.id
_entity.type
_entity.pdbx_description
1 polymer ?
#
loop_
_entity_poly.entity_id
_entity_poly.type
_entity_poly.pdbx_seq_one_letter_code
_entity_poly.pdbx_strand_id
1 'polypeptide(L)'
;MMLQERIGKLNTFTSEIVRSMRTVKLCNAERCMLLKFKKRVNEIKEVNLLNDKVYSFVTPVQNLISIFCTGVIVCYGVHLMDVHLLTYGSFVAYVMLFFQLVTPVGGLFTFYLSCQTIKGSLKKNQPCHRISREVDMENFAYNNVDYLELKSVSFGYNDNEVLHDVSMRLEKGGRYAIIGPSGSGKTTIINTITGLYSANSGAIAINESLLDGQHLEEWRRWFTVVSQDNLLFSTTIKENLFFWS
;
A
#
# COMPACT_ATOMS: atom_id res chain seq x y z
N MET A 1 -10.11 -12.08 8.58
CA MET A 1 -10.22 -11.19 7.40
C MET A 1 -11.19 -10.03 7.63
N MET A 2 -12.44 -10.26 8.08
CA MET A 2 -13.41 -9.18 8.36
C MET A 2 -12.95 -8.13 9.38
N LEU A 3 -12.29 -8.51 10.48
CA LEU A 3 -11.83 -7.55 11.50
C LEU A 3 -10.83 -6.53 10.94
N GLN A 4 -9.81 -7.03 10.23
CA GLN A 4 -8.78 -6.20 9.59
C GLN A 4 -9.38 -5.26 8.53
N GLU A 5 -10.41 -5.70 7.80
CA GLU A 5 -11.13 -4.84 6.86
C GLU A 5 -11.89 -3.71 7.57
N ARG A 6 -12.57 -4.00 8.69
CA ARG A 6 -13.29 -2.99 9.48
C ARG A 6 -12.33 -1.98 10.12
N ILE A 7 -11.18 -2.43 10.62
CA ILE A 7 -10.11 -1.55 11.14
C ILE A 7 -9.57 -0.65 10.01
N GLY A 8 -9.32 -1.22 8.83
CA GLY A 8 -8.90 -0.45 7.65
C GLY A 8 -9.92 0.65 7.28
N LYS A 9 -11.22 0.31 7.22
CA LYS A 9 -12.31 1.26 6.97
C LYS A 9 -12.39 2.35 8.04
N LEU A 10 -12.10 2.05 9.30
CA LEU A 10 -12.04 3.03 10.39
C LEU A 10 -10.85 3.98 10.22
N ASN A 11 -9.67 3.46 9.87
CA ASN A 11 -8.47 4.27 9.64
C ASN A 11 -8.67 5.22 8.46
N THR A 12 -9.20 4.74 7.33
CA THR A 12 -9.52 5.58 6.17
C THR A 12 -10.49 6.70 6.56
N PHE A 13 -11.58 6.37 7.25
CA PHE A 13 -12.56 7.35 7.72
C PHE A 13 -11.96 8.38 8.67
N THR A 14 -11.08 7.96 9.57
CA THR A 14 -10.39 8.86 10.49
C THR A 14 -9.47 9.81 9.72
N SER A 15 -8.71 9.29 8.76
CA SER A 15 -7.83 10.11 7.91
C SER A 15 -8.62 11.14 7.09
N GLU A 16 -9.80 10.76 6.60
CA GLU A 16 -10.70 11.62 5.83
C GLU A 16 -11.28 12.75 6.69
N ILE A 17 -11.72 12.44 7.92
CA ILE A 17 -12.18 13.44 8.88
C ILE A 17 -11.07 14.43 9.22
N VAL A 18 -9.85 13.95 9.51
CA VAL A 18 -8.72 14.82 9.85
C VAL A 18 -8.37 15.75 8.68
N ARG A 19 -8.31 15.23 7.45
CA ARG A 19 -8.11 16.03 6.24
C ARG A 19 -9.23 17.05 6.01
N SER A 20 -10.47 16.68 6.34
CA SER A 20 -11.66 17.50 6.11
C SER A 20 -12.11 18.28 7.35
N MET A 21 -11.27 18.39 8.38
CA MET A 21 -11.67 18.89 9.69
C MET A 21 -12.22 20.32 9.64
N ARG A 22 -11.63 21.16 8.77
CA ARG A 22 -12.10 22.52 8.53
C ARG A 22 -13.54 22.53 8.00
N THR A 23 -13.86 21.69 7.02
CA THR A 23 -15.20 21.57 6.44
C THR A 23 -16.20 21.05 7.48
N VAL A 24 -15.80 20.07 8.28
CA VAL A 24 -16.66 19.52 9.35
C VAL A 24 -17.03 20.60 10.38
N LYS A 25 -16.06 21.44 10.76
CA LYS A 25 -16.29 22.58 11.67
C LYS A 25 -17.20 23.63 11.04
N LEU A 26 -16.93 24.03 9.80
CA LEU A 26 -17.71 25.06 9.09
C LEU A 26 -19.17 24.63 8.87
N CYS A 27 -19.41 23.35 8.61
CA CYS A 27 -20.76 22.81 8.45
C CYS A 27 -21.41 22.38 9.78
N ASN A 28 -20.77 22.62 10.92
CA ASN A 28 -21.23 22.22 12.25
C ASN A 28 -21.60 20.71 12.35
N ALA A 29 -20.91 19.87 11.57
CA ALA A 29 -21.25 18.46 11.35
C ALA A 29 -20.59 17.49 12.34
N GLU A 30 -19.95 18.02 13.39
CA GLU A 30 -19.11 17.26 14.32
C GLU A 30 -19.88 16.14 15.02
N ARG A 31 -21.08 16.45 15.51
CA ARG A 31 -21.94 15.47 16.19
C ARG A 31 -22.33 14.32 15.26
N CYS A 32 -22.64 14.63 14.00
CA CYS A 32 -22.95 13.62 12.98
C CYS A 32 -21.75 12.72 12.70
N MET A 33 -20.55 13.30 12.53
CA MET A 33 -19.32 12.54 12.33
C MET A 33 -18.96 11.66 13.53
N LEU A 34 -19.14 12.17 14.75
CA LEU A 34 -18.89 11.43 15.99
C LEU A 34 -19.84 10.24 16.15
N LEU A 35 -21.11 10.38 15.78
CA LEU A 35 -22.07 9.27 15.76
C LEU A 35 -21.66 8.20 14.73
N LYS A 36 -21.27 8.60 13.52
CA LYS A 36 -20.75 7.66 12.51
C LYS A 36 -19.49 6.94 12.98
N PHE A 37 -18.57 7.65 13.65
CA PHE A 37 -17.37 7.07 14.26
C PHE A 37 -17.72 6.03 15.31
N LYS A 38 -18.59 6.38 16.28
CA LYS A 38 -19.06 5.46 17.33
C LYS A 38 -19.70 4.20 16.75
N LYS A 39 -20.52 4.34 15.70
CA LYS A 39 -21.13 3.18 15.02
C LYS A 39 -20.06 2.22 14.49
N ARG A 40 -19.05 2.75 13.77
CA ARG A 40 -17.94 1.93 13.23
C ARG A 40 -17.10 1.26 14.33
N VAL A 41 -16.87 1.96 15.43
CA VAL A 41 -16.17 1.40 16.60
C VAL A 41 -16.99 0.27 17.23
N ASN A 42 -18.30 0.42 17.37
CA ASN A 42 -19.17 -0.63 17.91
C ASN A 42 -19.19 -1.88 17.02
N GLU A 43 -19.22 -1.71 15.69
CA GLU A 43 -19.13 -2.84 14.76
C GLU A 43 -17.80 -3.61 14.90
N ILE A 44 -16.69 -2.92 15.18
CA ILE A 44 -15.41 -3.57 15.48
C ILE A 44 -15.46 -4.27 16.84
N LYS A 45 -16.08 -3.63 17.83
CA LYS A 45 -16.24 -4.18 19.18
C LYS A 45 -17.00 -5.51 19.16
N GLU A 46 -18.10 -5.61 18.41
CA GLU A 46 -18.87 -6.85 18.31
C GLU A 46 -18.03 -8.02 17.76
N VAL A 47 -17.23 -7.76 16.73
CA VAL A 47 -16.33 -8.77 16.16
C VAL A 47 -15.21 -9.14 17.13
N ASN A 48 -14.65 -8.17 17.84
CA ASN A 48 -13.64 -8.43 18.87
C ASN A 48 -14.19 -9.23 20.04
N LEU A 49 -15.40 -8.93 20.52
CA LEU A 49 -16.02 -9.68 21.61
C LEU A 49 -16.25 -11.16 21.25
N LEU A 50 -16.58 -11.46 20.00
CA LEU A 50 -16.66 -12.86 19.55
C LEU A 50 -15.29 -13.54 19.58
N ASN A 51 -14.25 -12.83 19.12
CA ASN A 51 -12.88 -13.34 19.15
C ASN A 51 -12.40 -13.55 20.61
N ASP A 52 -12.65 -12.59 21.48
CA ASP A 52 -12.31 -12.67 22.91
C ASP A 52 -13.04 -13.80 23.61
N LYS A 53 -14.31 -14.08 23.26
CA LYS A 53 -15.05 -15.24 23.76
C LYS A 53 -14.40 -16.56 23.35
N VAL A 54 -13.94 -16.66 22.10
CA VAL A 54 -13.20 -17.84 21.63
C VAL A 54 -11.90 -18.01 22.40
N TYR A 55 -11.09 -16.95 22.55
CA TYR A 55 -9.85 -17.01 23.33
C TYR A 55 -10.08 -17.35 24.80
N SER A 56 -11.11 -16.75 25.42
CA SER A 56 -11.49 -17.02 26.81
C SER A 56 -11.89 -18.47 27.06
N PHE A 57 -12.32 -19.20 26.01
CA PHE A 57 -12.61 -20.63 26.09
C PHE A 57 -11.38 -21.51 25.77
N VAL A 58 -10.56 -21.12 24.81
CA VAL A 58 -9.38 -21.90 24.38
C VAL A 58 -8.32 -21.97 25.48
N THR A 59 -8.03 -20.87 26.18
CA THR A 59 -6.96 -20.83 27.20
C THR A 59 -7.24 -21.75 28.40
N PRO A 60 -8.43 -21.76 29.02
CA PRO A 60 -8.74 -22.71 30.09
C PRO A 60 -8.69 -24.17 29.65
N VAL A 61 -9.20 -24.48 28.45
CA VAL A 61 -9.16 -25.85 27.90
C VAL A 61 -7.72 -26.31 27.72
N GLN A 62 -6.85 -25.46 27.18
CA GLN A 62 -5.42 -25.75 27.06
C GLN A 62 -4.77 -26.01 28.42
N ASN A 63 -5.10 -25.21 29.45
CA ASN A 63 -4.58 -25.40 30.80
C ASN A 63 -5.07 -26.71 31.43
N LEU A 64 -6.34 -27.07 31.24
CA LEU A 64 -6.88 -28.34 31.74
C LEU A 64 -6.20 -29.55 31.09
N ILE A 65 -5.97 -29.50 29.77
CA ILE A 65 -5.23 -30.55 29.06
C ILE A 65 -3.79 -30.63 29.60
N SER A 66 -3.13 -29.50 29.84
CA SER A 66 -1.78 -29.46 30.37
C SER A 66 -1.68 -30.04 31.79
N ILE A 67 -2.61 -29.69 32.69
CA ILE A 67 -2.68 -30.25 34.05
C ILE A 67 -2.95 -31.75 33.99
N PHE A 68 -3.87 -32.19 33.13
CA PHE A 68 -4.19 -33.61 32.95
C PHE A 68 -2.96 -34.39 32.47
N CYS A 69 -2.28 -33.92 31.41
CA CYS A 69 -1.05 -34.55 30.92
C CYS A 69 0.04 -34.58 32.00
N THR A 70 0.21 -33.51 32.77
CA THR A 70 1.17 -33.47 33.88
C THR A 70 0.82 -34.51 34.94
N GLY A 71 -0.46 -34.64 35.30
CA GLY A 71 -0.93 -35.67 36.24
C GLY A 71 -0.63 -37.09 35.76
N VAL A 72 -0.86 -37.38 34.47
CA VAL A 72 -0.52 -38.68 33.87
C VAL A 72 0.98 -38.94 33.93
N ILE A 73 1.80 -37.95 33.59
CA ILE A 73 3.27 -38.06 33.62
C ILE A 73 3.75 -38.33 35.04
N VAL A 74 3.20 -37.66 36.05
CA VAL A 74 3.58 -37.86 37.45
C VAL A 74 3.15 -39.25 37.93
N CYS A 75 1.89 -39.65 37.73
CA CYS A 75 1.40 -40.96 38.17
C CYS A 75 2.15 -42.12 37.51
N TYR A 76 2.37 -42.03 36.19
CA TYR A 76 3.12 -43.05 35.46
C TYR A 76 4.61 -43.04 35.82
N GLY A 77 5.19 -41.86 36.00
CA GLY A 77 6.59 -41.70 36.39
C GLY A 77 6.88 -42.28 37.78
N VAL A 78 5.99 -42.09 38.75
CA VAL A 78 6.09 -42.71 40.08
C VAL A 78 6.07 -44.24 39.96
N HIS A 79 5.14 -44.80 39.17
CA HIS A 79 5.09 -46.24 38.95
C HIS A 79 6.38 -46.80 38.32
N LEU A 80 7.01 -46.07 37.40
CA LEU A 80 8.29 -46.48 36.81
C LEU A 80 9.47 -46.40 37.80
N MET A 81 9.40 -45.49 38.77
CA MET A 81 10.40 -45.39 39.83
C MET A 81 10.28 -46.56 40.82
N ASP A 82 9.05 -47.03 41.09
CA ASP A 82 8.79 -48.21 41.92
C ASP A 82 9.37 -49.49 41.30
N VAL A 83 9.36 -49.61 39.97
CA VAL A 83 9.96 -50.74 39.23
C VAL A 83 11.48 -50.57 39.05
N HIS A 84 12.10 -49.55 39.67
CA HIS A 84 13.52 -49.20 39.57
C HIS A 84 14.05 -48.96 38.14
N LEU A 85 13.15 -48.68 37.19
CA LEU A 85 13.50 -48.38 35.79
C LEU A 85 13.92 -46.92 35.60
N LEU A 86 13.63 -46.05 36.59
CA LEU A 86 13.82 -44.61 36.48
C LEU A 86 14.38 -44.04 37.80
N THR A 87 15.42 -43.21 37.71
CA THR A 87 15.99 -42.53 38.88
C THR A 87 15.24 -41.25 39.20
N TYR A 88 15.28 -40.81 40.47
CA TYR A 88 14.69 -39.54 40.90
C TYR A 88 15.19 -38.34 40.07
N GLY A 89 16.49 -38.31 39.73
CA GLY A 89 17.08 -37.24 38.92
C GLY A 89 16.55 -37.23 37.48
N SER A 90 16.45 -38.39 36.84
CA SER A 90 15.85 -38.49 35.50
C SER A 90 14.37 -38.10 35.50
N PHE A 91 13.60 -38.43 36.54
CA PHE A 91 12.19 -38.07 36.64
C PHE A 91 11.99 -36.56 36.67
N VAL A 92 12.74 -35.85 37.53
CA VAL A 92 12.68 -34.39 37.62
C VAL A 92 13.07 -33.74 36.29
N ALA A 93 14.09 -34.26 35.60
CA ALA A 93 14.50 -33.77 34.29
C ALA A 93 13.39 -33.93 33.22
N TYR A 94 12.67 -35.06 33.20
CA TYR A 94 11.54 -35.27 32.29
C TYR A 94 10.40 -34.29 32.53
N VAL A 95 10.05 -34.03 33.80
CA VAL A 95 9.01 -33.06 34.15
C VAL A 95 9.40 -31.65 33.70
N MET A 96 10.66 -31.25 33.88
CA MET A 96 11.16 -29.95 33.40
C MET A 96 11.12 -29.84 31.87
N LEU A 97 11.57 -30.86 31.15
CA LEU A 97 11.53 -30.90 29.69
C LEU A 97 10.10 -30.83 29.14
N PHE A 98 9.13 -31.44 29.83
CA PHE A 98 7.72 -31.39 29.43
C PHE A 98 7.17 -29.96 29.48
N PHE A 99 7.40 -29.23 30.59
CA PHE A 99 6.96 -27.83 30.69
C PHE A 99 7.61 -26.94 29.63
N GLN A 100 8.87 -27.20 29.29
CA GLN A 100 9.58 -26.48 28.22
C GLN A 100 8.99 -26.76 26.82
N LEU A 101 8.28 -27.87 26.62
CA LEU A 101 7.67 -28.26 25.34
C LEU A 101 6.27 -27.65 25.15
N VAL A 102 5.52 -27.39 26.22
CA VAL A 102 4.16 -26.81 26.15
C VAL A 102 4.16 -25.42 25.51
N THR A 103 5.13 -24.57 25.85
CA THR A 103 5.25 -23.20 25.33
C THR A 103 5.49 -23.14 23.80
N PRO A 104 6.47 -23.84 23.21
CA PRO A 104 6.71 -23.79 21.76
C PRO A 104 5.57 -24.40 20.94
N VAL A 105 4.85 -25.41 21.45
CA VAL A 105 3.66 -25.96 20.77
C VAL A 105 2.56 -24.91 20.60
N GLY A 106 2.30 -24.11 21.64
CA GLY A 106 1.39 -22.96 21.52
C GLY A 106 1.89 -21.89 20.54
N GLY A 107 3.21 -21.66 20.51
CA GLY A 107 3.86 -20.73 19.59
C GLY A 107 3.72 -21.09 18.10
N LEU A 108 3.68 -22.38 17.75
CA LEU A 108 3.49 -22.82 16.36
C LEU A 108 2.11 -22.45 15.82
N PHE A 109 1.08 -22.49 16.67
CA PHE A 109 -0.28 -22.12 16.28
C PHE A 109 -0.41 -20.60 16.03
N THR A 110 0.19 -19.77 16.88
CA THR A 110 0.20 -18.31 16.68
C THR A 110 1.06 -17.92 15.48
N PHE A 111 2.16 -18.63 15.23
CA PHE A 111 2.96 -18.48 14.02
C PHE A 111 2.15 -18.80 12.75
N TYR A 112 1.36 -19.88 12.76
CA TYR A 112 0.48 -20.24 11.65
C TYR A 112 -0.56 -19.14 11.36
N LEU A 113 -1.20 -18.57 12.39
CA LEU A 113 -2.12 -17.45 12.23
C LEU A 113 -1.43 -16.17 11.72
N SER A 114 -0.20 -15.92 12.16
CA SER A 114 0.60 -14.77 11.70
C SER A 114 0.94 -14.90 10.22
N CYS A 115 1.32 -16.09 9.76
CA CYS A 115 1.54 -16.40 8.35
C CYS A 115 0.29 -16.13 7.48
N GLN A 116 -0.91 -16.46 7.97
CA GLN A 116 -2.15 -16.12 7.24
C GLN A 116 -2.36 -14.61 7.12
N THR A 117 -2.05 -13.86 8.17
CA THR A 117 -2.19 -12.39 8.17
C THR A 117 -1.23 -11.74 7.18
N ILE A 118 0.03 -12.16 7.16
CA ILE A 118 1.06 -11.66 6.23
C ILE A 118 0.65 -11.94 4.77
N LYS A 119 0.20 -13.17 4.47
CA LYS A 119 -0.30 -13.52 3.13
C LYS A 119 -1.47 -12.63 2.70
N GLY A 120 -2.38 -12.29 3.62
CA GLY A 120 -3.49 -11.37 3.37
C GLY A 120 -3.03 -9.94 3.02
N SER A 121 -2.03 -9.43 3.72
CA SER A 121 -1.47 -8.09 3.47
C SER A 121 -0.67 -8.04 2.17
N LEU A 122 0.09 -9.09 1.84
CA LEU A 122 0.88 -9.16 0.60
C LEU A 122 0.00 -9.21 -0.66
N LYS A 123 -1.12 -9.93 -0.64
CA LYS A 123 -2.07 -9.94 -1.76
C LYS A 123 -2.62 -8.55 -2.11
N LYS A 124 -2.77 -7.66 -1.13
CA LYS A 124 -3.22 -6.29 -1.39
C LYS A 124 -2.17 -5.41 -2.06
N ASN A 125 -0.88 -5.71 -1.85
CA ASN A 125 0.23 -4.93 -2.39
C ASN A 125 0.81 -5.50 -3.70
N GLN A 126 0.25 -6.59 -4.22
CA GLN A 126 0.67 -7.19 -5.50
C GLN A 126 0.56 -6.30 -6.76
N PRO A 127 -0.36 -5.31 -6.89
CA PRO A 127 -0.43 -4.54 -8.14
C PRO A 127 0.78 -3.62 -8.39
N CYS A 128 1.66 -3.41 -7.41
CA CYS A 128 2.86 -2.57 -7.58
C CYS A 128 3.97 -3.21 -8.45
N HIS A 129 3.84 -4.48 -8.86
CA HIS A 129 4.87 -5.17 -9.65
C HIS A 129 4.73 -5.00 -11.16
N ARG A 130 3.72 -4.24 -11.63
CA ARG A 130 3.49 -3.94 -13.05
C ARG A 130 4.11 -2.59 -13.44
N ILE A 131 5.28 -2.28 -12.89
CA ILE A 131 6.12 -1.22 -13.42
C ILE A 131 6.70 -1.80 -14.71
N SER A 132 6.10 -1.45 -15.86
CA SER A 132 6.71 -1.73 -17.15
C SER A 132 8.13 -1.20 -17.09
N ARG A 133 9.11 -2.08 -17.28
CA ARG A 133 10.52 -1.70 -17.25
C ARG A 133 10.73 -0.76 -18.44
N GLU A 134 10.98 0.52 -18.16
CA GLU A 134 11.45 1.47 -19.17
C GLU A 134 12.78 0.86 -19.70
N VAL A 135 12.88 0.71 -21.02
CA VAL A 135 14.04 0.12 -21.68
C VAL A 135 14.93 1.28 -22.10
N ASP A 136 16.23 1.20 -21.81
CA ASP A 136 17.19 2.16 -22.34
C ASP A 136 17.35 1.92 -23.85
N MET A 137 17.22 2.96 -24.67
CA MET A 137 17.45 2.88 -26.11
C MET A 137 18.92 3.21 -26.39
N GLU A 138 19.63 2.32 -27.09
CA GLU A 138 21.02 2.59 -27.48
C GLU A 138 21.16 3.74 -28.49
N ASN A 139 20.06 4.27 -29.08
CA ASN A 139 20.11 5.20 -30.21
C ASN A 139 18.99 6.26 -30.25
N PHE A 140 18.75 7.04 -29.18
CA PHE A 140 17.98 8.29 -29.32
C PHE A 140 18.88 9.39 -29.92
N ALA A 141 19.01 9.36 -31.24
CA ALA A 141 20.06 10.06 -32.00
C ALA A 141 19.80 11.55 -32.28
N TYR A 142 19.18 12.31 -31.37
CA TYR A 142 18.90 13.72 -31.61
C TYR A 142 19.50 14.62 -30.53
N ASN A 143 20.61 15.29 -30.86
CA ASN A 143 21.23 16.30 -30.00
C ASN A 143 20.45 17.63 -29.96
N ASN A 144 19.39 17.77 -30.74
CA ASN A 144 18.66 19.03 -30.90
C ASN A 144 17.15 18.80 -31.11
N VAL A 145 16.34 19.68 -30.51
CA VAL A 145 14.88 19.71 -30.67
C VAL A 145 14.52 20.87 -31.58
N ASP A 146 13.92 20.56 -32.74
CA ASP A 146 13.46 21.55 -33.70
C ASP A 146 11.96 21.81 -33.55
N TYR A 147 11.16 20.78 -33.25
CA TYR A 147 9.75 20.94 -32.94
C TYR A 147 9.18 19.82 -32.05
N LEU A 148 8.07 20.13 -31.38
CA LEU A 148 7.18 19.17 -30.72
C LEU A 148 5.83 19.18 -31.44
N GLU A 149 5.30 18.02 -31.80
CA GLU A 149 4.07 17.87 -32.55
C GLU A 149 3.08 16.92 -31.87
N LEU A 150 1.82 17.34 -31.78
CA LEU A 150 0.68 16.51 -31.41
C LEU A 150 -0.17 16.32 -32.66
N LYS A 151 -0.50 15.07 -32.99
CA LYS A 151 -1.34 14.68 -34.12
C LYS A 151 -2.58 13.97 -33.62
N SER A 152 -3.72 14.64 -33.68
CA SER A 152 -5.04 14.07 -33.36
C SER A 152 -5.09 13.38 -32.00
N VAL A 153 -4.53 14.03 -30.99
CA VAL A 153 -4.38 13.45 -29.65
C VAL A 153 -5.70 13.51 -28.90
N SER A 154 -6.22 12.34 -28.55
CA SER A 154 -7.32 12.21 -27.59
C SER A 154 -6.86 11.52 -26.32
N PHE A 155 -7.38 11.96 -25.17
CA PHE A 155 -7.05 11.40 -23.87
C PHE A 155 -8.19 11.59 -22.87
N GLY A 156 -8.44 10.57 -22.04
CA GLY A 156 -9.40 10.60 -20.94
C GLY A 156 -8.89 9.94 -19.66
N TYR A 157 -9.41 10.40 -18.52
CA TYR A 157 -9.23 9.71 -17.24
C TYR A 157 -10.37 8.72 -17.03
N ASN A 158 -10.06 7.43 -17.10
CA ASN A 158 -11.06 6.35 -17.12
C ASN A 158 -12.06 6.56 -18.28
N ASP A 159 -13.36 6.68 -17.98
CA ASP A 159 -14.41 6.85 -18.98
C ASP A 159 -14.66 8.32 -19.39
N ASN A 160 -13.93 9.27 -18.79
CA ASN A 160 -14.12 10.70 -19.06
C ASN A 160 -13.02 11.22 -19.99
N GLU A 161 -13.33 11.35 -21.27
CA GLU A 161 -12.45 12.00 -22.24
C GLU A 161 -12.31 13.50 -21.93
N VAL A 162 -11.06 14.01 -21.99
CA VAL A 162 -10.69 15.37 -21.61
C VAL A 162 -10.02 16.12 -22.78
N LEU A 163 -9.20 15.42 -23.57
CA LEU A 163 -8.62 15.92 -24.80
C LEU A 163 -9.32 15.23 -25.96
N HIS A 164 -9.76 16.02 -26.95
CA HIS A 164 -10.48 15.54 -28.13
C HIS A 164 -9.73 16.00 -29.37
N ASP A 165 -9.12 15.07 -30.10
CA ASP A 165 -8.49 15.30 -31.42
C ASP A 165 -7.55 16.53 -31.46
N VAL A 166 -6.73 16.70 -30.42
CA VAL A 166 -5.84 17.86 -30.28
C VAL A 166 -4.66 17.74 -31.23
N SER A 167 -4.55 18.69 -32.16
CA SER A 167 -3.43 18.80 -33.08
C SER A 167 -2.74 20.16 -32.95
N MET A 168 -1.42 20.15 -32.70
CA MET A 168 -0.62 21.38 -32.58
C MET A 168 0.86 21.09 -32.81
N ARG A 169 1.59 22.10 -33.27
CA ARG A 169 3.04 22.04 -33.48
C ARG A 169 3.71 23.22 -32.80
N LEU A 170 4.69 22.95 -31.96
CA LEU A 170 5.49 23.92 -31.22
C LEU A 170 6.90 23.93 -31.80
N GLU A 171 7.32 25.07 -32.33
CA GLU A 171 8.65 25.25 -32.92
C GLU A 171 9.70 25.62 -31.87
N LYS A 172 10.95 25.25 -32.13
CA LYS A 172 12.09 25.59 -31.29
C LYS A 172 12.18 27.08 -31.02
N GLY A 173 12.42 27.44 -29.76
CA GLY A 173 12.54 28.83 -29.32
C GLY A 173 11.22 29.58 -29.18
N GLY A 174 10.09 28.97 -29.56
CA GLY A 174 8.77 29.55 -29.37
C GLY A 174 8.36 29.61 -27.90
N ARG A 175 7.53 30.60 -27.56
CA ARG A 175 6.88 30.73 -26.25
C ARG A 175 5.38 30.60 -26.45
N TYR A 176 4.82 29.53 -25.91
CA TYR A 176 3.42 29.16 -26.10
C TYR A 176 2.67 29.23 -24.77
N ALA A 177 1.42 29.69 -24.82
CA ALA A 177 0.55 29.78 -23.66
C ALA A 177 -0.73 28.99 -23.92
N ILE A 178 -1.10 28.12 -22.97
CA ILE A 178 -2.37 27.39 -23.00
C ILE A 178 -3.32 28.08 -22.02
N ILE A 179 -4.40 28.66 -22.55
CA ILE A 179 -5.37 29.46 -21.78
C ILE A 179 -6.74 28.81 -21.89
N GLY A 180 -7.50 28.79 -20.80
CA GLY A 180 -8.86 28.26 -20.79
C GLY A 180 -9.45 28.20 -19.37
N PRO A 181 -10.75 27.95 -19.23
CA PRO A 181 -11.42 27.85 -17.93
C PRO A 181 -10.87 26.69 -17.08
N SER A 182 -11.06 26.73 -15.77
CA SER A 182 -10.67 25.60 -14.91
C SER A 182 -11.34 24.30 -15.40
N GLY A 183 -10.59 23.20 -15.42
CA GLY A 183 -11.07 21.92 -15.95
C GLY A 183 -10.98 21.73 -17.47
N SER A 184 -10.52 22.72 -18.24
CA SER A 184 -10.40 22.63 -19.71
C SER A 184 -9.28 21.71 -20.24
N GLY A 185 -8.71 20.84 -19.41
CA GLY A 185 -7.64 19.92 -19.84
C GLY A 185 -6.22 20.49 -19.95
N LYS A 186 -5.94 21.72 -19.49
CA LYS A 186 -4.60 22.33 -19.60
C LYS A 186 -3.49 21.48 -18.97
N THR A 187 -3.66 21.10 -17.71
CA THR A 187 -2.71 20.22 -17.01
C THR A 187 -2.64 18.85 -17.68
N THR A 188 -3.77 18.37 -18.22
CA THR A 188 -3.83 17.12 -18.96
C THR A 188 -2.95 17.15 -20.20
N ILE A 189 -3.00 18.23 -21.01
CA ILE A 189 -2.10 18.41 -22.17
C ILE A 189 -0.63 18.31 -21.74
N ILE A 190 -0.24 19.01 -20.67
CA ILE A 190 1.13 18.98 -20.15
C ILE A 190 1.52 17.55 -19.71
N ASN A 191 0.63 16.87 -18.98
CA ASN A 191 0.89 15.51 -18.50
C ASN A 191 0.98 14.49 -19.65
N THR A 192 0.19 14.65 -20.72
CA THR A 192 0.26 13.77 -21.89
C THR A 192 1.53 14.05 -22.71
N ILE A 193 1.88 15.33 -22.94
CA ILE A 193 3.12 15.72 -23.63
C ILE A 193 4.37 15.19 -22.92
N THR A 194 4.38 15.20 -21.58
CA THR A 194 5.52 14.74 -20.77
C THR A 194 5.57 13.22 -20.59
N GLY A 195 4.63 12.47 -21.17
CA GLY A 195 4.56 11.01 -21.03
C GLY A 195 4.21 10.55 -19.61
N LEU A 196 3.57 11.40 -18.80
CA LEU A 196 2.99 11.00 -17.52
C LEU A 196 1.71 10.18 -17.73
N TYR A 197 0.95 10.50 -18.78
CA TYR A 197 -0.15 9.69 -19.26
C TYR A 197 0.02 9.39 -20.75
N SER A 198 -0.20 8.14 -21.14
CA SER A 198 -0.27 7.75 -22.55
C SER A 198 -1.61 8.20 -23.14
N ALA A 199 -1.56 8.83 -24.32
CA ALA A 199 -2.76 9.18 -25.06
C ALA A 199 -3.59 7.93 -25.41
N ASN A 200 -4.92 8.08 -25.48
CA ASN A 200 -5.81 7.01 -25.92
C ASN A 200 -5.75 6.80 -27.44
N SER A 201 -5.56 7.88 -28.19
CA SER A 201 -5.34 7.85 -29.64
C SER A 201 -4.54 9.07 -30.10
N GLY A 202 -4.07 9.03 -31.34
CA GLY A 202 -3.19 10.04 -31.91
C GLY A 202 -1.72 9.75 -31.61
N ALA A 203 -0.86 10.73 -31.89
CA ALA A 203 0.58 10.60 -31.69
C ALA A 203 1.20 11.90 -31.18
N ILE A 204 2.23 11.77 -30.34
CA ILE A 204 3.06 12.90 -29.89
C ILE A 204 4.48 12.62 -30.35
N ALA A 205 5.15 13.60 -30.93
CA ALA A 205 6.51 13.43 -31.44
C ALA A 205 7.38 14.66 -31.16
N ILE A 206 8.65 14.42 -30.84
CA ILE A 206 9.71 15.43 -30.88
C ILE A 206 10.52 15.16 -32.14
N ASN A 207 10.56 16.13 -33.06
CA ASN A 207 11.08 15.93 -34.41
C ASN A 207 10.41 14.71 -35.09
N GLU A 208 11.19 13.68 -35.40
CA GLU A 208 10.72 12.41 -36.00
C GLU A 208 10.50 11.31 -34.95
N SER A 209 10.85 11.54 -33.69
CA SER A 209 10.76 10.53 -32.63
C SER A 209 9.40 10.56 -31.95
N LEU A 210 8.70 9.43 -32.01
CA LEU A 210 7.38 9.24 -31.40
C LEU A 210 7.52 8.94 -29.91
N LEU A 211 6.64 9.55 -29.11
CA LEU A 211 6.44 9.16 -27.72
C LEU A 211 5.89 7.73 -27.68
N ASP A 212 6.71 6.81 -27.19
CA ASP A 212 6.30 5.47 -26.84
C ASP A 212 6.36 5.26 -25.33
N GLY A 213 5.67 4.22 -24.85
CA GLY A 213 5.66 3.87 -23.43
C GLY A 213 6.90 3.11 -22.96
N GLN A 214 7.90 2.90 -23.83
CA GLN A 214 9.08 2.08 -23.54
C GLN A 214 10.28 2.95 -23.17
N HIS A 215 10.43 4.12 -23.79
CA HIS A 215 11.60 5.00 -23.67
C HIS A 215 11.26 6.33 -22.96
N LEU A 216 10.47 6.23 -21.88
CA LEU A 216 9.94 7.40 -21.17
C LEU A 216 11.01 8.20 -20.42
N GLU A 217 12.06 7.55 -19.90
CA GLU A 217 13.16 8.24 -19.24
C GLU A 217 13.84 9.24 -20.19
N GLU A 218 14.21 8.78 -21.38
CA GLU A 218 14.85 9.59 -22.41
C GLU A 218 13.94 10.71 -22.91
N TRP A 219 12.66 10.40 -23.13
CA TRP A 219 11.66 11.41 -23.49
C TRP A 219 11.59 12.53 -22.46
N ARG A 220 11.53 12.17 -21.16
CA ARG A 220 11.39 13.13 -20.05
C ARG A 220 12.61 14.00 -19.84
N ARG A 221 13.81 13.60 -20.29
CA ARG A 221 15.03 14.45 -20.22
C ARG A 221 14.90 15.76 -20.98
N TRP A 222 13.98 15.85 -21.95
CA TRP A 222 13.72 17.07 -22.71
C TRP A 222 12.78 18.06 -22.00
N PHE A 223 12.18 17.67 -20.87
CA PHE A 223 11.18 18.47 -20.18
C PHE A 223 11.65 18.85 -18.78
N THR A 224 11.47 20.13 -18.44
CA THR A 224 11.50 20.59 -17.05
C THR A 224 10.13 21.16 -16.72
N VAL A 225 9.45 20.57 -15.74
CA VAL A 225 8.09 20.96 -15.34
C VAL A 225 8.13 21.66 -14.00
N VAL A 226 7.60 22.88 -13.95
CA VAL A 226 7.37 23.60 -12.71
C VAL A 226 5.88 23.46 -12.37
N SER A 227 5.57 22.64 -11.36
CA SER A 227 4.20 22.40 -10.92
C SER A 227 3.65 23.57 -10.09
N GLN A 228 2.32 23.68 -10.04
CA GLN A 228 1.63 24.61 -9.13
C GLN A 228 1.82 24.21 -7.66
N ASP A 229 1.89 22.90 -7.39
CA ASP A 229 2.16 22.35 -6.07
C ASP A 229 3.64 21.98 -5.97
N ASN A 230 4.46 22.88 -5.42
CA ASN A 230 5.89 22.63 -5.20
C ASN A 230 6.07 21.62 -4.06
N LEU A 231 6.28 20.35 -4.41
CA LEU A 231 6.57 19.31 -3.45
C LEU A 231 8.08 19.30 -3.15
N LEU A 232 8.46 19.92 -2.04
CA LEU A 232 9.84 19.90 -1.56
C LEU A 232 10.06 18.65 -0.70
N PHE A 233 11.18 17.98 -0.91
CA PHE A 233 11.63 16.93 -0.01
C PHE A 233 12.14 17.53 1.29
N SER A 234 12.00 16.79 2.40
CA SER A 234 12.49 17.15 3.73
C SER A 234 14.03 17.12 3.81
N THR A 235 14.68 17.97 3.00
CA THR A 235 16.14 18.11 2.90
C THR A 235 16.53 19.59 2.69
N THR A 236 17.82 19.87 2.50
CA THR A 236 18.37 21.20 2.28
C THR A 236 17.83 21.85 0.99
N ILE A 237 17.85 23.18 0.95
CA ILE A 237 17.48 23.94 -0.26
C ILE A 237 18.40 23.55 -1.42
N LYS A 238 19.71 23.42 -1.14
CA LYS A 238 20.71 23.01 -2.14
C LYS A 238 20.31 21.67 -2.77
N GLU A 239 19.99 20.67 -1.97
CA GLU A 239 19.60 19.37 -2.49
C GLU A 239 18.30 19.45 -3.30
N ASN A 240 17.26 20.12 -2.82
CA ASN A 240 16.02 20.29 -3.59
C ASN A 240 16.23 21.01 -4.95
N LEU A 241 17.27 21.83 -5.11
CA LEU A 241 17.59 22.52 -6.37
C LEU A 241 18.42 21.66 -7.33
N PHE A 242 19.39 20.89 -6.83
CA PHE A 242 20.28 20.04 -7.65
C PHE A 242 19.78 18.60 -7.81
N PHE A 243 18.71 18.19 -7.12
CA PHE A 243 18.16 16.84 -7.24
C PHE A 243 17.61 16.53 -8.64
N TRP A 244 17.22 17.56 -9.40
CA TRP A 244 16.55 17.44 -10.70
C TRP A 244 17.47 17.62 -11.91
N SER A 245 18.75 17.94 -11.67
CA SER A 245 19.78 18.18 -12.69
C SER A 245 20.72 16.98 -12.83
#